data_AF-A0A6P0Z460-F1
#
_entry.id   AF-A0A6P0Z460-F1
#
_cell.length_a   1.000
_cell.length_b   1.000
_cell.length_c   1.000
_cell.angle_alpha   90.00
_cell.angle_beta   90.00
_cell.angle_gamma   90.00
#
_symmetry.space_group_name_H-M   'P 1'
#
loop_
_entity.id
_entity.type
_entity.pdbx_description
1 polymer ?
#
loop_
_entity_poly.entity_id
_entity_poly.type
_entity_poly.pdbx_seq_one_letter_code
_entity_poly.pdbx_strand_id
1 'polypeptide(L)'
;MNAEVWSTVFAKARQAILTTGLAILAATSLFLTTDVVAPQSAAAYPFWAQQNYETPREPTGRIVCANCHLGAKPTEVEVPQSVLPDTVFKAIVNIPYDHSVQQVQADGSEGPLNIGAVMVLPEGFTLAPEDRIPEEMKEEVAPNYLFQAYSPEQDNILLVGPLPGDSYEELVFPILSPDPATSKAAFGK
;
A
#
# COMPACT_ATOMS: atom_id res chain seq x y z
N MET A 1 48.39 -36.32 -33.17
CA MET A 1 47.76 -34.98 -32.94
C MET A 1 46.36 -35.03 -32.34
N ASN A 2 45.63 -36.15 -32.35
CA ASN A 2 44.24 -36.15 -31.85
C ASN A 2 44.11 -36.28 -30.32
N ALA A 3 44.96 -37.08 -29.65
CA ALA A 3 44.78 -37.43 -28.23
C ALA A 3 44.88 -36.23 -27.27
N GLU A 4 45.78 -35.27 -27.52
CA GLU A 4 45.94 -34.08 -26.65
C GLU A 4 44.82 -33.04 -26.83
N VAL A 5 44.26 -32.95 -28.04
CA VAL A 5 43.12 -32.06 -28.30
C VAL A 5 41.88 -32.61 -27.59
N TRP A 6 41.65 -33.92 -27.64
CA TRP A 6 40.54 -34.54 -26.92
C TRP A 6 40.72 -34.44 -25.39
N SER A 7 41.93 -34.67 -24.85
CA SER A 7 42.16 -34.59 -23.39
C SER A 7 41.95 -33.17 -22.84
N THR A 8 42.38 -32.14 -23.57
CA THR A 8 42.16 -30.73 -23.18
C THR A 8 40.70 -30.31 -23.32
N VAL A 9 39.98 -30.79 -24.33
CA VAL A 9 38.54 -30.58 -24.49
C VAL A 9 37.76 -31.25 -23.36
N PHE A 10 38.08 -32.51 -23.02
CA PHE A 10 37.45 -33.21 -21.90
C PHE A 10 37.75 -32.57 -20.54
N ALA A 11 38.98 -32.08 -20.32
CA ALA A 11 39.35 -31.37 -19.11
C ALA A 11 38.60 -30.03 -18.97
N LYS A 12 38.50 -29.25 -20.05
CA LYS A 12 37.72 -28.00 -20.08
C LYS A 12 36.22 -28.25 -19.93
N ALA A 13 35.67 -29.29 -20.56
CA ALA A 13 34.27 -29.67 -20.42
C ALA A 13 33.97 -30.13 -18.98
N ARG A 14 34.83 -30.94 -18.38
CA ARG A 14 34.71 -31.37 -16.98
C ARG A 14 34.80 -30.19 -16.02
N GLN A 15 35.73 -29.26 -16.26
CA GLN A 15 35.85 -28.05 -15.46
C GLN A 15 34.63 -27.14 -15.60
N ALA A 16 34.11 -26.97 -16.83
CA ALA A 16 32.88 -26.22 -17.07
C ALA A 16 31.68 -26.87 -16.37
N ILE A 17 31.49 -28.19 -16.50
CA ILE A 17 30.41 -28.93 -15.83
C ILE A 17 30.53 -28.81 -14.30
N LEU A 18 31.74 -28.91 -13.75
CA LEU A 18 31.99 -28.71 -12.32
C LEU A 18 31.64 -27.29 -11.88
N THR A 19 32.07 -26.26 -12.62
CA THR A 19 31.79 -24.86 -12.26
C THR A 19 30.31 -24.51 -12.39
N THR A 20 29.63 -24.97 -13.44
CA THR A 20 28.19 -24.75 -13.64
C THR A 20 27.38 -25.53 -12.60
N GLY A 21 27.77 -26.77 -12.30
CA GLY A 21 27.15 -27.57 -11.24
C GLY A 21 27.26 -26.91 -9.87
N LEU A 22 28.45 -26.39 -9.51
CA LEU A 22 28.67 -25.62 -8.28
C LEU A 22 27.85 -24.32 -8.25
N ALA A 23 27.77 -23.59 -9.36
CA ALA A 23 27.00 -22.35 -9.44
C ALA A 23 25.50 -22.61 -9.27
N ILE A 24 24.98 -23.68 -9.88
CA ILE A 24 23.59 -24.12 -9.68
C ILE A 24 23.39 -24.48 -8.21
N LEU A 25 24.21 -25.36 -7.64
CA LEU A 25 24.09 -25.77 -6.24
C LEU A 25 24.13 -24.59 -5.27
N ALA A 26 25.01 -23.61 -5.51
CA ALA A 26 25.09 -22.39 -4.72
C ALA A 26 23.81 -21.54 -4.88
N ALA A 27 23.30 -21.38 -6.11
CA ALA A 27 22.07 -20.63 -6.36
C ALA A 27 20.84 -21.30 -5.75
N THR A 28 20.69 -22.63 -5.87
CA THR A 28 19.59 -23.37 -5.25
C THR A 28 19.69 -23.34 -3.73
N SER A 29 20.89 -23.50 -3.17
CA SER A 29 21.09 -23.39 -1.72
C SER A 29 20.73 -22.00 -1.22
N LEU A 30 21.14 -20.95 -1.94
CA LEU A 30 20.82 -19.58 -1.57
C LEU A 30 19.29 -19.37 -1.58
N PHE A 31 18.63 -19.68 -2.69
CA PHE A 31 17.17 -19.59 -2.83
C PHE A 31 16.42 -20.36 -1.73
N LEU A 32 16.82 -21.60 -1.44
CA LEU A 32 16.18 -22.39 -0.39
C LEU A 32 16.37 -21.75 1.00
N THR A 33 17.54 -21.19 1.29
CA THR A 33 17.78 -20.55 2.59
C THR A 33 17.08 -19.20 2.74
N THR A 34 17.04 -18.38 1.69
CA THR A 34 16.48 -17.02 1.75
C THR A 34 14.97 -17.01 1.59
N ASP A 35 14.44 -17.74 0.61
CA ASP A 35 13.04 -17.60 0.21
C ASP A 35 12.13 -18.62 0.90
N VAL A 36 12.67 -19.78 1.32
CA VAL A 36 11.88 -20.85 1.94
C VAL A 36 12.04 -20.91 3.46
N VAL A 37 13.29 -20.85 3.96
CA VAL A 37 13.56 -21.02 5.41
C VAL A 37 13.38 -19.72 6.18
N ALA A 38 13.73 -18.57 5.60
CA ALA A 38 13.68 -17.26 6.27
C ALA A 38 13.01 -16.20 5.38
N PRO A 39 11.73 -16.39 5.00
CA PRO A 39 11.02 -15.42 4.16
C PRO A 39 11.10 -14.03 4.80
N GLN A 40 11.45 -13.02 3.99
CA GLN A 40 11.43 -11.64 4.48
C GLN A 40 10.01 -11.25 4.85
N SER A 41 9.85 -10.53 5.96
CA SER A 41 8.55 -10.01 6.35
C SER A 41 8.06 -9.02 5.30
N ALA A 42 6.90 -9.31 4.72
CA ALA A 42 6.13 -8.31 4.00
C ALA A 42 5.53 -7.39 5.06
N ALA A 43 6.23 -6.32 5.42
CA ALA A 43 5.50 -5.18 5.93
C ALA A 43 4.86 -4.48 4.72
N ALA A 44 3.73 -3.83 4.92
CA ALA A 44 3.00 -3.27 3.81
C ALA A 44 2.17 -2.12 4.34
N TYR A 45 2.90 -1.14 4.87
CA TYR A 45 2.37 0.04 5.52
C TYR A 45 2.26 1.21 4.54
N PRO A 46 1.32 2.15 4.76
CA PRO A 46 1.22 3.38 3.96
C PRO A 46 2.55 4.13 3.81
N PHE A 47 3.37 4.15 4.86
CA PHE A 47 4.69 4.78 4.86
C PHE A 47 5.63 4.27 3.76
N TRP A 48 5.57 2.98 3.41
CA TRP A 48 6.41 2.43 2.35
C TRP A 48 5.96 2.85 0.96
N ALA A 49 4.68 3.15 0.79
CA ALA A 49 4.23 3.79 -0.44
C ALA A 49 4.88 5.18 -0.57
N GLN A 50 4.89 5.99 0.50
CA GLN A 50 5.51 7.33 0.49
C GLN A 50 7.00 7.30 0.20
N GLN A 51 7.73 6.33 0.75
CA GLN A 51 9.18 6.25 0.57
C GLN A 51 9.62 5.80 -0.82
N ASN A 52 8.81 4.98 -1.49
CA ASN A 52 9.22 4.30 -2.73
C ASN A 52 8.53 4.84 -3.98
N TYR A 53 7.48 5.64 -3.83
CA TYR A 53 6.70 6.17 -4.93
C TYR A 53 6.40 7.65 -4.68
N GLU A 54 6.61 8.49 -5.70
CA GLU A 54 6.30 9.92 -5.63
C GLU A 54 4.78 10.18 -5.70
N THR A 55 4.06 9.32 -6.41
CA THR A 55 2.60 9.33 -6.46
C THR A 55 2.07 7.93 -6.17
N PRO A 56 1.03 7.80 -5.33
CA PRO A 56 0.49 6.49 -5.00
C PRO A 56 -0.39 5.91 -6.11
N ARG A 57 -0.69 6.67 -7.17
CA ARG A 57 -1.54 6.25 -8.29
C ARG A 57 -0.76 6.29 -9.61
N GLU A 58 -0.60 5.13 -10.22
CA GLU A 58 0.01 5.00 -11.54
C GLU A 58 -0.90 5.58 -12.64
N PRO A 59 -0.38 5.96 -13.82
CA PRO A 59 -1.19 6.44 -14.95
C PRO A 59 -2.25 5.42 -15.44
N THR A 60 -2.03 4.15 -15.16
CA THR A 60 -2.99 3.05 -15.42
C THR A 60 -4.21 3.09 -14.49
N GLY A 61 -4.17 3.93 -13.45
CA GLY A 61 -5.15 3.98 -12.37
C GLY A 61 -4.86 3.03 -11.21
N ARG A 62 -3.84 2.16 -11.32
CA ARG A 62 -3.45 1.23 -10.26
C ARG A 62 -2.81 1.97 -9.08
N ILE A 63 -3.20 1.58 -7.86
CA ILE A 63 -2.58 2.09 -6.63
C ILE A 63 -1.35 1.24 -6.28
N VAL A 64 -0.24 1.91 -5.90
CA VAL A 64 1.07 1.28 -5.68
C VAL A 64 1.09 0.26 -4.53
N CYS A 65 0.11 0.30 -3.63
CA CYS A 65 -0.11 -0.72 -2.60
C CYS A 65 -0.20 -2.14 -3.22
N ALA A 66 -0.74 -2.25 -4.43
CA ALA A 66 -0.86 -3.51 -5.17
C ALA A 66 0.47 -4.11 -5.65
N ASN A 67 1.59 -3.39 -5.51
CA ASN A 67 2.93 -3.95 -5.76
C ASN A 67 3.39 -4.90 -4.65
N CYS A 68 2.79 -4.80 -3.47
CA CYS A 68 3.10 -5.66 -2.31
C CYS A 68 1.87 -6.45 -1.83
N HIS A 69 0.70 -5.82 -1.79
CA HIS A 69 -0.58 -6.45 -1.44
C HIS A 69 -1.19 -7.13 -2.67
N LEU A 70 -0.75 -8.36 -2.94
CA LEU A 70 -1.11 -9.09 -4.17
C LEU A 70 -2.53 -9.71 -4.12
N GLY A 71 -3.10 -9.86 -2.94
CA GLY A 71 -4.45 -10.37 -2.75
C GLY A 71 -5.49 -9.30 -3.02
N ALA A 72 -6.33 -9.49 -4.04
CA ALA A 72 -7.44 -8.59 -4.32
C ALA A 72 -8.59 -8.82 -3.33
N LYS A 73 -9.05 -7.74 -2.70
CA LYS A 73 -10.28 -7.70 -1.90
C LYS A 73 -11.11 -6.49 -2.35
N PRO A 74 -12.44 -6.61 -2.38
CA PRO A 74 -13.29 -5.45 -2.66
C PRO A 74 -13.13 -4.41 -1.56
N THR A 75 -13.26 -3.15 -1.95
CA THR A 75 -13.28 -1.99 -1.06
C THR A 75 -14.32 -1.03 -1.61
N GLU A 76 -15.09 -0.43 -0.74
CA GLU A 76 -16.18 0.46 -1.13
C GLU A 76 -15.88 1.88 -0.64
N VAL A 77 -16.32 2.87 -1.41
CA VAL A 77 -16.23 4.27 -1.03
C VAL A 77 -17.57 4.94 -1.25
N GLU A 78 -18.09 5.58 -0.21
CA GLU A 78 -19.32 6.35 -0.26
C GLU A 78 -19.01 7.82 -0.03
N VAL A 79 -19.50 8.65 -0.94
CA VAL A 79 -19.40 10.11 -0.88
C VAL A 79 -20.73 10.72 -1.28
N PRO A 80 -21.06 11.94 -0.82
CA PRO A 80 -22.21 12.66 -1.33
C PRO A 80 -22.13 12.84 -2.84
N GLN A 81 -23.29 12.81 -3.51
CA GLN A 81 -23.36 13.00 -4.95
C GLN A 81 -22.80 14.36 -5.39
N SER A 82 -22.96 15.38 -4.56
CA SER A 82 -22.46 16.74 -4.77
C SER A 82 -22.16 17.40 -3.43
N VAL A 83 -21.19 18.31 -3.41
CA VAL A 83 -20.84 19.13 -2.26
C VAL A 83 -20.77 20.59 -2.67
N LEU A 84 -21.14 21.49 -1.76
CA LEU A 84 -20.95 22.92 -1.96
C LEU A 84 -19.46 23.28 -1.76
N PRO A 85 -19.01 24.45 -2.26
CA PRO A 85 -17.69 25.00 -1.92
C PRO A 85 -17.52 25.21 -0.41
N ASP A 86 -16.27 25.15 0.08
CA ASP A 86 -15.89 25.39 1.49
C ASP A 86 -16.76 24.64 2.51
N THR A 87 -17.10 23.39 2.20
CA THR A 87 -18.02 22.56 2.98
C THR A 87 -17.35 21.27 3.40
N VAL A 88 -17.49 20.91 4.69
CA VAL A 88 -17.01 19.63 5.21
C VAL A 88 -18.03 18.53 4.89
N PHE A 89 -17.56 17.40 4.38
CA PHE A 89 -18.36 16.22 4.11
C PHE A 89 -17.61 14.94 4.50
N LYS A 90 -18.36 13.84 4.63
CA LYS A 90 -17.82 12.52 4.94
C LYS A 90 -17.52 11.75 3.66
N ALA A 91 -16.31 11.22 3.54
CA ALA A 91 -16.00 10.13 2.64
C ALA A 91 -15.82 8.85 3.46
N ILE A 92 -16.72 7.88 3.28
CA ILE A 92 -16.76 6.64 4.05
C ILE A 92 -16.09 5.56 3.23
N VAL A 93 -15.07 4.91 3.78
CA VAL A 93 -14.35 3.80 3.13
C VAL A 93 -14.61 2.52 3.91
N ASN A 94 -15.21 1.54 3.25
CA ASN A 94 -15.52 0.23 3.84
C ASN A 94 -14.52 -0.81 3.33
N ILE A 95 -13.86 -1.51 4.26
CA ILE A 95 -12.85 -2.53 3.94
C ILE A 95 -13.33 -3.89 4.47
N PRO A 96 -14.26 -4.57 3.77
CA PRO A 96 -14.87 -5.78 4.29
C PRO A 96 -13.89 -6.97 4.30
N TYR A 97 -13.82 -7.65 5.43
CA TYR A 97 -13.15 -8.96 5.55
C TYR A 97 -13.88 -9.86 6.55
N ASP A 98 -13.51 -11.15 6.58
CA ASP A 98 -14.08 -12.11 7.52
C ASP A 98 -13.33 -12.03 8.86
N HIS A 99 -13.96 -11.46 9.88
CA HIS A 99 -13.40 -11.28 11.22
C HIS A 99 -13.16 -12.61 11.97
N SER A 100 -13.70 -13.73 11.47
CA SER A 100 -13.42 -15.06 12.03
C SER A 100 -12.08 -15.64 11.54
N VAL A 101 -11.49 -15.04 10.49
CA VAL A 101 -10.25 -15.50 9.87
C VAL A 101 -9.06 -14.72 10.40
N GLN A 102 -8.04 -15.43 10.87
CA GLN A 102 -6.78 -14.85 11.32
C GLN A 102 -5.73 -14.89 10.20
N GLN A 103 -4.73 -14.02 10.31
CA GLN A 103 -3.55 -14.01 9.44
C GLN A 103 -2.30 -14.50 10.18
N VAL A 104 -1.35 -15.03 9.43
CA VAL A 104 -0.01 -15.35 9.95
C VAL A 104 0.77 -14.05 10.13
N GLN A 105 1.28 -13.83 11.34
CA GLN A 105 2.07 -12.66 11.72
C GLN A 105 3.56 -12.85 11.42
N ALA A 106 4.35 -11.81 11.64
CA ALA A 106 5.79 -11.82 11.37
C ALA A 106 6.58 -12.85 12.21
N ASP A 107 6.07 -13.24 13.38
CA ASP A 107 6.67 -14.27 14.24
C ASP A 107 6.16 -15.69 13.93
N GLY A 108 5.28 -15.83 12.93
CA GLY A 108 4.67 -17.09 12.52
C GLY A 108 3.42 -17.48 13.33
N SER A 109 3.01 -16.70 14.32
CA SER A 109 1.76 -16.91 15.06
C SER A 109 0.53 -16.45 14.25
N GLU A 110 -0.66 -16.93 14.63
CA GLU A 110 -1.92 -16.43 14.06
C GLU A 110 -2.43 -15.23 14.88
N GLY A 111 -2.98 -14.23 14.20
CA GLY A 111 -3.61 -13.10 14.87
C GLY A 111 -4.48 -12.24 13.97
N PRO A 112 -5.00 -11.11 14.49
CA PRO A 112 -5.96 -10.28 13.77
C PRO A 112 -5.33 -9.53 12.59
N LEU A 113 -6.18 -9.03 11.71
CA LEU A 113 -5.80 -8.20 10.58
C LEU A 113 -5.76 -6.72 11.00
N ASN A 114 -4.80 -5.99 10.43
CA ASN A 114 -4.79 -4.54 10.45
C ASN A 114 -5.21 -4.02 9.09
N ILE A 115 -5.79 -2.82 9.06
CA ILE A 115 -6.22 -2.15 7.84
C ILE A 115 -5.48 -0.81 7.66
N GLY A 116 -5.54 -0.29 6.44
CA GLY A 116 -5.08 1.04 6.10
C GLY A 116 -5.59 1.41 4.72
N ALA A 117 -5.56 2.70 4.41
CA ALA A 117 -6.05 3.22 3.14
C ALA A 117 -5.21 4.38 2.64
N VAL A 118 -5.23 4.56 1.32
CA VAL A 118 -4.78 5.76 0.62
C VAL A 118 -5.96 6.34 -0.17
N MET A 119 -6.30 7.59 0.11
CA MET A 119 -7.37 8.32 -0.55
C MET A 119 -6.75 9.42 -1.41
N VAL A 120 -6.97 9.34 -2.73
CA VAL A 120 -6.47 10.33 -3.69
C VAL A 120 -7.64 11.24 -4.08
N LEU A 121 -7.66 12.46 -3.55
CA LEU A 121 -8.69 13.45 -3.81
C LEU A 121 -8.32 14.35 -5.00
N PRO A 122 -9.30 15.03 -5.64
CA PRO A 122 -9.00 16.11 -6.58
C PRO A 122 -8.20 17.24 -5.91
N GLU A 123 -7.48 18.02 -6.71
CA GLU A 123 -6.72 19.16 -6.21
C GLU A 123 -7.61 20.15 -5.45
N GLY A 124 -7.10 20.67 -4.32
CA GLY A 124 -7.78 21.63 -3.47
C GLY A 124 -8.69 21.02 -2.40
N PHE A 125 -9.08 19.75 -2.52
CA PHE A 125 -9.72 19.03 -1.42
C PHE A 125 -8.67 18.62 -0.40
N THR A 126 -8.98 18.80 0.88
CA THR A 126 -8.05 18.50 1.97
C THR A 126 -8.77 17.84 3.14
N LEU A 127 -8.00 17.31 4.09
CA LEU A 127 -8.56 16.91 5.38
C LEU A 127 -9.15 18.14 6.10
N ALA A 128 -10.36 18.01 6.63
CA ALA A 128 -11.01 19.10 7.35
C ALA A 128 -10.24 19.43 8.64
N PRO A 129 -9.90 20.72 8.87
CA PRO A 129 -9.38 21.17 10.16
C PRO A 129 -10.33 20.83 11.32
N GLU A 130 -9.79 20.51 12.50
CA GLU A 130 -10.59 20.05 13.66
C GLU A 130 -11.68 21.04 14.08
N ASP A 131 -11.44 22.35 13.92
CA ASP A 131 -12.38 23.43 14.23
C ASP A 131 -13.51 23.56 13.20
N ARG A 132 -13.34 22.98 12.01
CA ARG A 132 -14.34 22.95 10.94
C ARG A 132 -15.22 21.70 10.97
N ILE A 133 -14.84 20.67 11.72
CA ILE A 133 -15.63 19.43 11.84
C ILE A 133 -16.82 19.68 12.79
N PRO A 134 -18.07 19.52 12.33
CA PRO A 134 -19.25 19.67 13.19
C PRO A 134 -19.23 18.70 14.38
N GLU A 135 -19.76 19.12 15.52
CA GLU A 135 -19.73 18.30 16.75
C GLU A 135 -20.44 16.95 16.55
N GLU A 136 -21.53 16.93 15.80
CA GLU A 136 -22.26 15.69 15.42
C GLU A 136 -21.39 14.71 14.61
N MET A 137 -20.40 15.20 13.88
CA MET A 137 -19.54 14.39 13.02
C MET A 137 -18.31 13.87 13.76
N LYS A 138 -17.88 14.56 14.83
CA LYS A 138 -16.66 14.20 15.60
C LYS A 138 -16.73 12.80 16.23
N GLU A 139 -17.92 12.34 16.57
CA GLU A 139 -18.12 11.00 17.14
C GLU A 139 -18.02 9.89 16.08
N GLU A 140 -18.27 10.21 14.82
CA GLU A 140 -18.25 9.24 13.70
C GLU A 140 -16.93 9.25 12.94
N VAL A 141 -16.23 10.39 12.88
CA VAL A 141 -14.94 10.48 12.19
C VAL A 141 -13.84 9.86 13.03
N ALA A 142 -12.92 9.19 12.34
CA ALA A 142 -11.70 8.77 13.00
C ALA A 142 -10.95 10.02 13.50
N PRO A 143 -10.23 9.95 14.63
CA PRO A 143 -9.47 11.09 15.14
C PRO A 143 -8.53 11.66 14.08
N ASN A 144 -8.49 12.99 13.95
CA ASN A 144 -7.79 13.66 12.85
C ASN A 144 -6.29 13.29 12.76
N TYR A 145 -5.65 13.00 13.89
CA TYR A 145 -4.24 12.59 13.96
C TYR A 145 -3.94 11.22 13.30
N LEU A 146 -4.98 10.42 12.98
CA LEU A 146 -4.82 9.16 12.26
C LEU A 146 -4.60 9.37 10.76
N PHE A 147 -4.98 10.53 10.23
CA PHE A 147 -4.81 10.88 8.83
C PHE A 147 -3.51 11.66 8.64
N GLN A 148 -2.80 11.33 7.57
CA GLN A 148 -1.56 12.00 7.19
C GLN A 148 -1.59 12.34 5.70
N ALA A 149 -1.07 13.50 5.34
CA ALA A 149 -0.81 13.81 3.94
C ALA A 149 0.28 12.88 3.39
N TYR A 150 0.17 12.49 2.11
CA TYR A 150 1.15 11.63 1.46
C TYR A 150 2.53 12.30 1.35
N SER A 151 2.56 13.61 1.14
CA SER A 151 3.76 14.45 1.20
C SER A 151 3.37 15.88 1.58
N PRO A 152 4.33 16.74 1.99
CA PRO A 152 4.06 18.16 2.27
C PRO A 152 3.45 18.92 1.09
N GLU A 153 3.69 18.48 -0.14
CA GLU A 153 3.19 19.08 -1.37
C GLU A 153 1.87 18.46 -1.87
N GLN A 154 1.42 17.34 -1.29
CA GLN A 154 0.24 16.58 -1.70
C GLN A 154 -0.74 16.42 -0.53
N ASP A 155 -1.33 17.53 -0.09
CA ASP A 155 -2.34 17.59 0.98
C ASP A 155 -3.70 16.99 0.59
N ASN A 156 -3.95 16.84 -0.70
CA ASN A 156 -5.13 16.16 -1.27
C ASN A 156 -5.00 14.63 -1.31
N ILE A 157 -3.86 14.07 -0.90
CA ILE A 157 -3.66 12.63 -0.83
C ILE A 157 -3.51 12.24 0.64
N LEU A 158 -4.47 11.49 1.16
CA LEU A 158 -4.56 11.14 2.57
C LEU A 158 -4.21 9.67 2.79
N LEU A 159 -3.44 9.41 3.84
CA LEU A 159 -3.07 8.09 4.33
C LEU A 159 -3.64 7.85 5.72
N VAL A 160 -4.01 6.61 5.99
CA VAL A 160 -4.41 6.14 7.32
C VAL A 160 -3.90 4.73 7.55
N GLY A 161 -3.51 4.44 8.78
CA GLY A 161 -3.12 3.12 9.25
C GLY A 161 -1.61 2.88 9.35
N PRO A 162 -1.20 1.70 9.87
CA PRO A 162 -2.05 0.55 10.18
C PRO A 162 -2.97 0.78 11.40
N LEU A 163 -4.25 0.39 11.28
CA LEU A 163 -5.23 0.39 12.38
C LEU A 163 -5.76 -1.04 12.63
N PRO A 164 -6.18 -1.38 13.87
CA PRO A 164 -6.82 -2.67 14.15
C PRO A 164 -8.11 -2.83 13.34
N GLY A 165 -8.19 -3.84 12.45
CA GLY A 165 -9.34 -4.00 11.55
C GLY A 165 -10.66 -4.24 12.29
N ASP A 166 -10.62 -5.00 13.39
CA ASP A 166 -11.81 -5.33 14.19
C ASP A 166 -12.41 -4.12 14.92
N SER A 167 -11.68 -3.00 14.99
CA SER A 167 -12.14 -1.76 15.62
C SER A 167 -12.54 -0.68 14.60
N TYR A 168 -12.22 -0.89 13.31
CA TYR A 168 -12.37 0.12 12.26
C TYR A 168 -12.91 -0.54 10.98
N GLU A 169 -14.12 -1.08 11.01
CA GLU A 169 -14.74 -1.65 9.80
C GLU A 169 -15.00 -0.57 8.72
N GLU A 170 -15.36 0.62 9.19
CA GLU A 170 -15.60 1.81 8.36
C GLU A 170 -14.60 2.91 8.72
N LEU A 171 -13.97 3.49 7.70
CA LEU A 171 -13.06 4.62 7.83
C LEU A 171 -13.76 5.88 7.31
N VAL A 172 -14.12 6.77 8.22
CA VAL A 172 -14.80 8.03 7.88
C VAL A 172 -13.79 9.16 7.81
N PHE A 173 -13.52 9.64 6.60
CA PHE A 173 -12.64 10.77 6.32
C PHE A 173 -13.45 12.08 6.30
N PRO A 174 -13.14 13.05 7.17
CA PRO A 174 -13.72 14.39 7.09
C PRO A 174 -12.97 15.21 6.03
N ILE A 175 -13.61 15.44 4.89
CA ILE A 175 -13.00 16.16 3.76
C ILE A 175 -13.58 17.56 3.66
N LEU A 176 -12.72 18.56 3.49
CA LEU A 176 -13.09 19.93 3.17
C LEU A 176 -13.00 20.15 1.66
N SER A 177 -14.11 20.60 1.05
CA SER A 177 -14.12 20.99 -0.37
C SER A 177 -13.43 22.35 -0.58
N PRO A 178 -12.75 22.56 -1.73
CA PRO A 178 -12.15 23.84 -2.05
C PRO A 178 -13.22 24.90 -2.33
N ASP A 179 -12.80 26.17 -2.28
CA ASP A 179 -13.59 27.30 -2.75
C ASP A 179 -13.06 27.81 -4.10
N PRO A 180 -13.80 27.65 -5.22
CA PRO A 180 -13.41 28.18 -6.53
C PRO A 180 -13.25 29.71 -6.58
N ALA A 181 -13.80 30.46 -5.63
CA ALA A 181 -13.63 31.91 -5.57
C ALA A 181 -12.24 32.33 -5.04
N THR A 182 -11.57 31.45 -4.29
CA THR A 182 -10.30 31.75 -3.59
C THR A 182 -9.17 30.79 -3.94
N SER A 183 -9.45 29.69 -4.65
CA SER A 183 -8.48 28.68 -5.06
C SER A 183 -8.45 28.51 -6.59
N LYS A 184 -7.51 27.68 -7.08
CA LYS A 184 -7.44 27.31 -8.50
C LYS A 184 -8.47 26.25 -8.91
N ALA A 185 -9.32 25.79 -7.98
CA ALA A 185 -10.34 24.79 -8.26
C ALA A 185 -11.45 25.36 -9.13
N ALA A 186 -12.10 24.48 -9.90
CA ALA A 186 -13.27 24.81 -10.72
C ALA A 186 -14.45 23.93 -10.34
N PHE A 187 -15.67 24.43 -10.57
CA PHE A 187 -16.87 23.59 -10.49
C PHE A 187 -16.81 22.49 -11.55
N GLY A 188 -17.10 21.26 -11.15
CA GLY A 188 -17.01 20.10 -12.03
C GLY A 188 -17.56 18.84 -11.39
N LYS A 189 -17.38 17.72 -12.11
CA LYS A 189 -17.62 16.36 -11.63
C LYS A 189 -16.34 15.56 -11.81
#